data_AF-A0A7S0U408-F1
#
_entry.id   AF-A0A7S0U408-F1
#
_cell.length_a   1.000
_cell.length_b   1.000
_cell.length_c   1.000
_cell.angle_alpha   90.00
_cell.angle_beta   90.00
_cell.angle_gamma   90.00
#
_symmetry.space_group_name_H-M   'P 1'
#
loop_
_entity.id
_entity.type
_entity.pdbx_description
1 polymer ?
#
loop_
_entity_poly.entity_id
_entity_poly.type
_entity_poly.pdbx_seq_one_letter_code
_entity_poly.pdbx_strand_id
1 'polypeptide(L)'
;LLLGTPLRLESQFRLTYNVMLNLLRVEGFKVEDMIRRSFSEFHAQSDNRDKKRRLDKGHAVLSRMGQVDCIHGEPTIEEYTAMSHQVANTTWDITDFVLRSGAGRNHLSAGRVVIVSGRAQGASFRAQSLAAVLRVEVGQQDSQVSVLILQRADSEPVVEDADDEVVPMHDGGSKLLQSGEAPGGAKWHVVMLDLAELVDSTKKKIQVDEQGILAGLETSVHEAVAQLLLLSEGVEHMPERVPLANPMKDLKINHIDFVGAYEMRKEWMEEMKANKCHGCPKLEQHFAVADVGRRLQVTLEELKYKLSDDSLQLMPEFEARLSLLKSLGYIDAENVVQLKGHTACTINTASNSAFGELLVTELIYDGVLTP
;
A
#
# COMPACT_ATOMS: atom_id res chain seq x y z
N LEU A 1 -30.05 23.31 21.54
CA LEU A 1 -29.44 24.60 21.13
C LEU A 1 -28.59 25.26 22.22
N LEU A 2 -28.89 25.10 23.53
CA LEU A 2 -28.07 25.69 24.61
C LEU A 2 -26.76 24.94 24.97
N LEU A 3 -26.57 23.70 24.50
CA LEU A 3 -25.36 22.89 24.70
C LEU A 3 -24.87 22.26 23.38
N GLY A 4 -25.02 22.96 22.26
CA GLY A 4 -24.51 22.49 20.96
C GLY A 4 -22.98 22.48 20.94
N THR A 5 -22.38 21.48 20.31
CA THR A 5 -20.94 21.50 20.01
C THR A 5 -20.63 22.72 19.15
N PRO A 6 -19.56 23.47 19.45
CA PRO A 6 -19.20 24.65 18.65
C PRO A 6 -18.89 24.23 17.22
N LEU A 7 -19.36 25.02 16.26
CA LEU A 7 -19.04 24.82 14.85
C LEU A 7 -17.53 25.04 14.64
N ARG A 8 -16.91 24.11 13.91
CA ARG A 8 -15.50 24.23 13.54
C ARG A 8 -15.36 25.33 12.50
N LEU A 9 -14.35 26.20 12.66
CA LEU A 9 -13.99 27.17 11.65
C LEU A 9 -13.24 26.44 10.53
N GLU A 10 -13.82 26.44 9.33
CA GLU A 10 -13.24 25.81 8.15
C GLU A 10 -12.80 26.88 7.14
N SER A 11 -11.63 26.68 6.54
CA SER A 11 -11.15 27.56 5.47
C SER A 11 -12.08 27.50 4.27
N GLN A 12 -12.50 28.66 3.75
CA GLN A 12 -13.16 28.79 2.45
C GLN A 12 -12.19 29.32 1.37
N PHE A 13 -10.88 29.23 1.63
CA PHE A 13 -9.87 29.67 0.68
C PHE A 13 -10.00 28.91 -0.64
N ARG A 14 -10.04 29.65 -1.74
CA ARG A 14 -10.09 29.13 -3.11
C ARG A 14 -9.17 29.94 -3.98
N LEU A 15 -8.49 29.28 -4.89
CA LEU A 15 -7.76 29.95 -5.97
C LEU A 15 -8.77 30.52 -6.96
N THR A 16 -8.60 31.77 -7.38
CA THR A 16 -9.41 32.41 -8.43
C THR A 16 -8.48 32.92 -9.53
N TYR A 17 -8.98 33.10 -10.76
CA TYR A 17 -8.11 33.55 -11.86
C TYR A 17 -7.55 34.95 -11.59
N ASN A 18 -8.34 35.84 -11.01
CA ASN A 18 -7.87 37.15 -10.57
C ASN A 18 -6.72 37.05 -9.54
N VAL A 19 -6.83 36.18 -8.53
CA VAL A 19 -5.74 35.94 -7.55
C VAL A 19 -4.51 35.39 -8.26
N MET A 20 -4.66 34.41 -9.15
CA MET A 20 -3.56 33.82 -9.90
C MET A 20 -2.83 34.84 -10.78
N LEU A 21 -3.57 35.61 -11.59
CA LEU A 21 -2.97 36.62 -12.47
C LEU A 21 -2.31 37.75 -11.67
N ASN A 22 -2.88 38.13 -10.52
CA ASN A 22 -2.26 39.13 -9.65
C ASN A 22 -0.97 38.62 -9.01
N LEU A 23 -0.89 37.33 -8.63
CA LEU A 23 0.34 36.74 -8.09
C LEU A 23 1.42 36.61 -9.15
N LEU A 24 1.08 36.13 -10.36
CA LEU A 24 2.01 36.01 -11.48
C LEU A 24 2.57 37.38 -11.93
N ARG A 25 1.85 38.47 -11.65
CA ARG A 25 2.30 39.84 -11.96
C ARG A 25 3.38 40.35 -11.00
N VAL A 26 3.42 39.88 -9.75
CA VAL A 26 4.30 40.44 -8.72
C VAL A 26 5.57 39.61 -8.64
N GLU A 27 6.70 40.22 -9.02
CA GLU A 27 8.01 39.59 -8.87
C GLU A 27 8.31 39.26 -7.40
N GLY A 28 8.80 38.04 -7.15
CA GLY A 28 9.19 37.59 -5.82
C GLY A 28 8.07 36.93 -4.99
N PHE A 29 6.83 36.84 -5.50
CA PHE A 29 5.77 36.06 -4.88
C PHE A 29 5.50 34.78 -5.66
N LYS A 30 5.63 33.65 -4.96
CA LYS A 30 5.29 32.34 -5.49
C LYS A 30 3.89 31.94 -5.04
N VAL A 31 3.10 31.34 -5.94
CA VAL A 31 1.74 30.90 -5.62
C VAL A 31 1.78 29.78 -4.58
N GLU A 32 2.81 28.94 -4.67
CA GLU A 32 3.15 27.88 -3.73
C GLU A 32 3.33 28.44 -2.32
N ASP A 33 4.02 29.58 -2.15
CA ASP A 33 4.20 30.24 -0.85
C ASP A 33 2.87 30.75 -0.27
N MET A 34 1.98 31.25 -1.12
CA MET A 34 0.65 31.68 -0.70
C MET A 34 -0.20 30.47 -0.27
N ILE A 35 -0.26 29.43 -1.10
CA ILE A 35 -1.01 28.20 -0.78
C ILE A 35 -0.47 27.60 0.51
N ARG A 36 0.85 27.52 0.65
CA ARG A 36 1.50 27.03 1.87
C ARG A 36 1.08 27.84 3.10
N ARG A 37 0.85 29.14 3.02
CA ARG A 37 0.41 29.94 4.17
C ARG A 37 -1.11 29.97 4.37
N SER A 38 -1.88 29.28 3.52
CA SER A 38 -3.34 29.19 3.62
C SER A 38 -3.77 28.38 4.85
N PHE A 39 -4.87 28.80 5.48
CA PHE A 39 -5.49 28.04 6.58
C PHE A 39 -6.02 26.66 6.13
N SER A 40 -6.28 26.47 4.83
CA SER A 40 -6.65 25.14 4.29
C SER A 40 -5.53 24.11 4.45
N GLU A 41 -4.28 24.56 4.40
CA GLU A 41 -3.09 23.70 4.52
C GLU A 41 -2.62 23.50 5.96
N PHE A 42 -3.26 24.15 6.93
CA PHE A 42 -2.79 24.19 8.32
C PHE A 42 -2.61 22.78 8.93
N HIS A 43 -3.56 21.88 8.68
CA HIS A 43 -3.48 20.50 9.20
C HIS A 43 -2.41 19.66 8.48
N ALA A 44 -2.20 19.87 7.18
CA ALA A 44 -1.12 19.19 6.47
C ALA A 44 0.25 19.65 6.98
N GLN A 45 0.35 20.90 7.45
CA GLN A 45 1.60 21.54 7.85
C GLN A 45 1.92 21.49 9.34
N SER A 46 0.93 21.29 10.22
CA SER A 46 1.15 21.22 11.67
C SER A 46 2.23 20.21 12.03
N ASP A 47 2.31 19.14 11.26
CA ASP A 47 3.19 18.00 11.54
C ASP A 47 4.49 18.06 10.71
N ASN A 48 4.72 19.11 9.92
CA ASN A 48 5.88 19.19 9.02
C ASN A 48 7.22 19.19 9.77
N ARG A 49 7.28 19.79 10.96
CA ARG A 49 8.48 19.73 11.81
C ARG A 49 8.82 18.28 12.18
N ASP A 50 7.80 17.50 12.51
CA ASP A 50 7.96 16.12 12.93
C ASP A 50 8.25 15.21 11.73
N LYS A 51 7.58 15.43 10.58
CA LYS A 51 7.93 14.77 9.30
C LYS A 51 9.39 15.02 8.92
N LYS A 52 9.88 16.26 9.03
CA LYS A 52 11.27 16.60 8.71
C LYS A 52 12.25 15.92 9.67
N ARG A 53 11.97 15.92 10.98
CA ARG A 53 12.76 15.19 11.98
C ARG A 53 12.83 13.69 11.67
N ARG A 54 11.70 13.07 11.28
CA ARG A 54 11.65 11.65 10.88
C ARG A 54 12.44 11.38 9.61
N LEU A 55 12.35 12.27 8.62
CA LEU A 55 13.11 12.18 7.37
C LEU A 55 14.62 12.26 7.63
N ASP A 56 15.08 13.19 8.47
CA ASP A 56 16.51 13.32 8.81
C ASP A 56 17.02 12.09 9.58
N LYS A 57 16.24 11.61 10.57
CA LYS A 57 16.54 10.37 11.30
C LYS A 57 16.62 9.16 10.35
N GLY A 58 15.64 9.01 9.45
CA GLY A 58 15.58 7.87 8.53
C GLY A 58 16.74 7.86 7.54
N HIS A 59 17.16 9.01 7.00
CA HIS A 59 18.37 9.08 6.16
C HIS A 59 19.64 8.67 6.91
N ALA A 60 19.76 9.05 8.19
CA ALA A 60 20.88 8.65 9.03
C ALA A 60 20.90 7.14 9.28
N VAL A 61 19.73 6.51 9.49
CA VAL A 61 19.62 5.05 9.60
C VAL A 61 19.98 4.37 8.29
N LEU A 62 19.43 4.82 7.16
CA LEU A 62 19.70 4.23 5.85
C LEU A 62 21.20 4.28 5.50
N SER A 63 21.87 5.39 5.83
CA SER A 63 23.32 5.55 5.61
C SER A 63 24.16 4.61 6.50
N ARG A 64 23.64 4.20 7.66
CA ARG A 64 24.30 3.26 8.57
C ARG A 64 24.11 1.79 8.18
N MET A 65 23.00 1.46 7.50
CA MET A 65 22.62 0.06 7.25
C MET A 65 23.58 -0.70 6.32
N GLY A 66 24.47 -0.01 5.61
CA GLY A 66 25.45 -0.63 4.72
C GLY A 66 24.81 -1.35 3.52
N GLN A 67 25.64 -1.76 2.57
CA GLN A 67 25.16 -2.61 1.48
C GLN A 67 25.21 -4.09 1.90
N VAL A 68 24.28 -4.89 1.38
CA VAL A 68 24.24 -6.33 1.66
C VAL A 68 25.32 -7.02 0.83
N ASP A 69 26.30 -7.63 1.49
CA ASP A 69 27.38 -8.38 0.82
C ASP A 69 26.84 -9.71 0.25
N CYS A 70 26.28 -9.64 -0.95
CA CYS A 70 25.70 -10.77 -1.63
C CYS A 70 26.74 -11.58 -2.41
N ILE A 71 26.74 -12.91 -2.23
CA ILE A 71 27.61 -13.85 -2.95
C ILE A 71 27.38 -13.78 -4.48
N HIS A 72 26.15 -13.44 -4.89
CA HIS A 72 25.77 -13.30 -6.30
C HIS A 72 26.00 -11.88 -6.86
N GLY A 73 26.52 -10.97 -6.05
CA GLY A 73 26.79 -9.57 -6.39
C GLY A 73 25.57 -8.65 -6.29
N GLU A 74 25.84 -7.36 -6.38
CA GLU A 74 24.82 -6.30 -6.46
C GLU A 74 24.39 -6.08 -7.93
N PRO A 75 23.13 -5.74 -8.22
CA PRO A 75 22.01 -5.46 -7.31
C PRO A 75 21.02 -6.66 -7.16
N THR A 76 21.53 -7.90 -7.20
CA THR A 76 20.66 -9.08 -7.36
C THR A 76 19.66 -9.27 -6.21
N ILE A 77 20.04 -8.91 -4.98
CA ILE A 77 19.16 -9.00 -3.81
C ILE A 77 18.16 -7.84 -3.77
N GLU A 78 18.57 -6.63 -4.15
CA GLU A 78 17.70 -5.46 -4.21
C GLU A 78 16.59 -5.65 -5.25
N GLU A 79 16.95 -6.18 -6.42
CA GLU A 79 15.98 -6.59 -7.46
C GLU A 79 15.04 -7.66 -6.94
N TYR A 80 15.56 -8.67 -6.25
CA TYR A 80 14.76 -9.74 -5.66
C TYR A 80 13.74 -9.20 -4.64
N THR A 81 14.19 -8.33 -3.73
CA THR A 81 13.33 -7.69 -2.74
C THR A 81 12.28 -6.80 -3.42
N ALA A 82 12.67 -6.03 -4.44
CA ALA A 82 11.72 -5.22 -5.20
C ALA A 82 10.62 -6.08 -5.85
N MET A 83 10.98 -7.18 -6.52
CA MET A 83 10.02 -8.13 -7.10
C MET A 83 9.13 -8.77 -6.03
N SER A 84 9.70 -9.14 -4.87
CA SER A 84 8.94 -9.71 -3.76
C SER A 84 7.85 -8.76 -3.25
N HIS A 85 8.11 -7.46 -3.18
CA HIS A 85 7.07 -6.48 -2.83
C HIS A 85 6.00 -6.35 -3.90
N GLN A 86 6.38 -6.38 -5.19
CA GLN A 86 5.39 -6.36 -6.28
C GLN A 86 4.47 -7.59 -6.21
N VAL A 87 5.05 -8.77 -5.98
CA VAL A 87 4.27 -10.00 -5.78
C VAL A 87 3.33 -9.88 -4.58
N ALA A 88 3.81 -9.35 -3.44
CA ALA A 88 2.98 -9.16 -2.25
C ALA A 88 1.81 -8.20 -2.48
N ASN A 89 2.07 -7.03 -3.09
CA ASN A 89 1.03 -6.04 -3.41
C ASN A 89 -0.03 -6.61 -4.35
N THR A 90 0.39 -7.25 -5.45
CA THR A 90 -0.55 -7.86 -6.39
C THR A 90 -1.27 -9.06 -5.77
N THR A 91 -0.65 -9.78 -4.83
CA THR A 91 -1.29 -10.88 -4.10
C THR A 91 -2.43 -10.37 -3.20
N TRP A 92 -2.24 -9.21 -2.56
CA TRP A 92 -3.31 -8.58 -1.78
C TRP A 92 -4.50 -8.26 -2.68
N ASP A 93 -4.28 -7.57 -3.81
CA ASP A 93 -5.35 -7.19 -4.75
C ASP A 93 -6.12 -8.40 -5.29
N ILE A 94 -5.39 -9.46 -5.67
CA ILE A 94 -5.98 -10.72 -6.16
C ILE A 94 -6.81 -11.38 -5.05
N THR A 95 -6.28 -11.46 -3.83
CA THR A 95 -6.94 -12.14 -2.71
C THR A 95 -8.19 -11.39 -2.27
N ASP A 96 -8.12 -10.05 -2.15
CA ASP A 96 -9.28 -9.21 -1.86
C ASP A 96 -10.37 -9.35 -2.94
N PHE A 97 -9.97 -9.34 -4.22
CA PHE A 97 -10.91 -9.58 -5.33
C PHE A 97 -11.59 -10.95 -5.24
N VAL A 98 -10.81 -12.01 -4.95
CA VAL A 98 -11.33 -13.38 -4.77
C VAL A 98 -12.33 -13.43 -3.61
N LEU A 99 -12.03 -12.79 -2.46
CA LEU A 99 -12.90 -12.77 -1.28
C LEU A 99 -14.20 -11.98 -1.49
N ARG A 100 -14.15 -10.91 -2.28
CA ARG A 100 -15.34 -10.13 -2.66
C ARG A 100 -16.21 -10.87 -3.66
N SER A 101 -15.63 -11.78 -4.46
CA SER A 101 -16.39 -12.66 -5.35
C SER A 101 -17.15 -13.76 -4.58
N GLY A 102 -18.39 -14.05 -4.98
CA GLY A 102 -19.17 -15.13 -4.36
C GLY A 102 -18.53 -16.52 -4.53
N ALA A 103 -17.93 -16.79 -5.70
CA ALA A 103 -17.24 -18.05 -5.97
C ALA A 103 -15.98 -18.21 -5.12
N GLY A 104 -15.18 -17.15 -4.99
CA GLY A 104 -13.96 -17.16 -4.20
C GLY A 104 -14.23 -17.27 -2.69
N ARG A 105 -15.28 -16.61 -2.17
CA ARG A 105 -15.70 -16.78 -0.78
C ARG A 105 -16.12 -18.21 -0.44
N ASN A 106 -16.84 -18.86 -1.35
CA ASN A 106 -17.21 -20.27 -1.19
C ASN A 106 -15.99 -21.20 -1.24
N HIS A 107 -15.00 -20.84 -2.07
CA HIS A 107 -13.75 -21.58 -2.18
C HIS A 107 -12.89 -21.46 -0.91
N LEU A 108 -12.68 -20.24 -0.41
CA LEU A 108 -11.96 -19.95 0.84
C LEU A 108 -12.84 -20.22 2.09
N SER A 109 -13.62 -21.30 2.08
CA SER A 109 -14.41 -21.72 3.25
C SER A 109 -13.56 -22.44 4.30
N ALA A 110 -14.05 -22.51 5.54
CA ALA A 110 -13.43 -23.23 6.64
C ALA A 110 -12.99 -24.65 6.22
N GLY A 111 -11.74 -25.00 6.51
CA GLY A 111 -11.05 -26.24 6.16
C GLY A 111 -10.29 -26.20 4.84
N ARG A 112 -10.43 -25.13 4.03
CA ARG A 112 -9.64 -24.96 2.81
C ARG A 112 -8.15 -24.91 3.16
N VAL A 113 -7.33 -25.71 2.48
CA VAL A 113 -5.87 -25.63 2.64
C VAL A 113 -5.34 -24.51 1.74
N VAL A 114 -4.53 -23.63 2.32
CA VAL A 114 -3.90 -22.48 1.67
C VAL A 114 -2.40 -22.47 1.95
N ILE A 115 -1.65 -21.76 1.12
CA ILE A 115 -0.23 -21.53 1.28
C ILE A 115 -0.06 -20.11 1.79
N VAL A 116 0.63 -19.96 2.92
CA VAL A 116 0.89 -18.66 3.55
C VAL A 116 2.39 -18.40 3.65
N SER A 117 2.77 -17.13 3.58
CA SER A 117 4.15 -16.68 3.70
C SER A 117 4.15 -15.32 4.38
N GLY A 118 4.84 -15.17 5.51
CA GLY A 118 4.72 -13.94 6.28
C GLY A 118 5.25 -14.01 7.71
N ARG A 119 4.99 -12.95 8.45
CA ARG A 119 5.34 -12.81 9.88
C ARG A 119 4.14 -12.25 10.61
N ALA A 120 3.64 -12.96 11.61
CA ALA A 120 2.65 -12.42 12.52
C ALA A 120 3.35 -11.82 13.75
N GLN A 121 2.72 -10.82 14.39
CA GLN A 121 3.15 -10.32 15.70
C GLN A 121 3.34 -11.49 16.69
N GLY A 122 4.59 -11.76 17.10
CA GLY A 122 4.91 -12.84 18.05
C GLY A 122 5.06 -14.24 17.45
N ALA A 123 4.97 -14.43 16.13
CA ALA A 123 5.25 -15.69 15.45
C ALA A 123 5.79 -15.50 14.02
N SER A 124 7.00 -16.00 13.75
CA SER A 124 7.54 -16.10 12.40
C SER A 124 7.19 -17.44 11.77
N PHE A 125 6.54 -17.45 10.61
CA PHE A 125 6.33 -18.66 9.82
C PHE A 125 7.11 -18.59 8.51
N ARG A 126 7.60 -19.74 8.03
CA ARG A 126 8.43 -19.82 6.83
C ARG A 126 7.62 -19.43 5.60
N ALA A 127 8.32 -18.95 4.57
CA ALA A 127 7.78 -18.88 3.22
C ALA A 127 7.14 -20.22 2.81
N GLN A 128 5.91 -20.16 2.34
CA GLN A 128 5.12 -21.28 1.83
C GLN A 128 4.72 -22.35 2.87
N SER A 129 4.34 -21.93 4.07
CA SER A 129 3.75 -22.84 5.06
C SER A 129 2.32 -23.23 4.67
N LEU A 130 1.94 -24.49 4.92
CA LEU A 130 0.55 -24.92 4.75
C LEU A 130 -0.29 -24.46 5.93
N ALA A 131 -1.45 -23.91 5.62
CA ALA A 131 -2.42 -23.49 6.62
C ALA A 131 -3.83 -23.93 6.25
N ALA A 132 -4.68 -24.08 7.25
CA ALA A 132 -6.11 -24.34 7.08
C ALA A 132 -6.91 -23.08 7.40
N VAL A 133 -7.79 -22.68 6.48
CA VAL A 133 -8.73 -21.58 6.73
C VAL A 133 -9.68 -21.99 7.85
N LEU A 134 -9.81 -21.15 8.87
CA LEU A 134 -10.77 -21.34 9.96
C LEU A 134 -12.00 -20.48 9.70
N ARG A 135 -11.80 -19.18 9.46
CA ARG A 135 -12.88 -18.21 9.29
C ARG A 135 -12.52 -17.16 8.25
N VAL A 136 -13.51 -16.72 7.48
CA VAL A 136 -13.41 -15.60 6.56
C VAL A 136 -14.50 -14.58 6.86
N GLU A 137 -14.10 -13.36 7.14
CA GLU A 137 -14.99 -12.23 7.39
C GLU A 137 -14.74 -11.17 6.32
N VAL A 138 -15.76 -10.88 5.51
CA VAL A 138 -15.66 -9.88 4.43
C VAL A 138 -16.40 -8.62 4.89
N GLY A 139 -15.66 -7.59 5.28
CA GLY A 139 -16.19 -6.28 5.59
C GLY A 139 -16.37 -5.40 4.35
N GLN A 140 -17.03 -4.25 4.52
CA GLN A 140 -17.15 -3.28 3.44
C GLN A 140 -15.79 -2.67 3.08
N GLN A 141 -14.99 -2.33 4.09
CA GLN A 141 -13.67 -1.71 3.95
C GLN A 141 -12.52 -2.70 4.12
N ASP A 142 -12.65 -3.69 5.01
CA ASP A 142 -11.55 -4.60 5.33
C ASP A 142 -12.03 -6.06 5.40
N SER A 143 -11.24 -6.98 4.85
CA SER A 143 -11.54 -8.41 4.80
C SER A 143 -10.49 -9.18 5.60
N GLN A 144 -10.92 -10.05 6.49
CA GLN A 144 -10.05 -10.79 7.40
C GLN A 144 -10.17 -12.30 7.20
N VAL A 145 -9.03 -12.99 7.22
CA VAL A 145 -8.97 -14.45 7.10
C VAL A 145 -8.22 -15.00 8.31
N SER A 146 -8.88 -15.81 9.13
CA SER A 146 -8.23 -16.53 10.23
C SER A 146 -7.79 -17.91 9.76
N VAL A 147 -6.53 -18.27 10.03
CA VAL A 147 -5.94 -19.55 9.61
C VAL A 147 -5.24 -20.26 10.77
N LEU A 148 -5.20 -21.60 10.68
CA LEU A 148 -4.33 -22.45 11.49
C LEU A 148 -3.10 -22.81 10.67
N ILE A 149 -1.93 -22.35 11.10
CA ILE A 149 -0.63 -22.53 10.46
C ILE A 149 0.14 -23.63 11.19
N LEU A 150 0.72 -24.54 10.43
CA LEU A 150 1.67 -25.53 10.92
C LEU A 150 3.11 -24.98 10.78
N GLN A 151 3.83 -24.82 11.88
CA GLN A 151 5.25 -24.46 11.89
C GLN A 151 6.11 -25.71 12.11
N ARG A 152 7.06 -25.95 11.21
CA ARG A 152 8.05 -27.03 11.36
C ARG A 152 9.16 -26.60 12.34
N ALA A 153 9.66 -27.54 13.12
CA ALA A 153 10.45 -27.31 14.35
C ALA A 153 11.80 -26.56 14.17
N ASP A 154 12.29 -26.35 12.95
CA ASP A 154 13.70 -26.00 12.71
C ASP A 154 13.98 -24.50 12.50
N SER A 155 13.09 -23.58 12.86
CA SER A 155 13.26 -22.15 12.55
C SER A 155 13.29 -21.29 13.82
N GLU A 156 14.45 -20.74 14.15
CA GLU A 156 14.57 -19.63 15.12
C GLU A 156 14.12 -18.31 14.47
N PRO A 157 13.49 -17.40 15.22
CA PRO A 157 13.17 -16.07 14.73
C PRO A 157 14.46 -15.27 14.51
N VAL A 158 14.69 -14.82 13.28
CA VAL A 158 15.86 -14.00 12.93
C VAL A 158 15.46 -12.53 12.95
N VAL A 159 16.09 -11.80 13.88
CA VAL A 159 16.14 -10.34 14.11
C VAL A 159 15.14 -9.78 15.14
N GLU A 160 15.62 -9.51 16.35
CA GLU A 160 14.96 -8.74 17.43
C GLU A 160 15.42 -7.28 17.54
N ASP A 161 16.40 -6.81 16.76
CA ASP A 161 17.07 -5.53 17.04
C ASP A 161 16.95 -4.51 15.90
N ALA A 162 15.81 -3.81 15.81
CA ALA A 162 15.74 -2.52 15.15
C ALA A 162 14.94 -1.53 16.01
N ASP A 163 15.49 -0.33 16.23
CA ASP A 163 14.82 0.73 17.00
C ASP A 163 13.43 1.05 16.40
N ASP A 164 12.37 0.63 17.10
CA ASP A 164 10.94 0.75 16.72
C ASP A 164 10.50 2.19 16.36
N GLU A 165 11.23 3.22 16.79
CA GLU A 165 10.90 4.62 16.51
C GLU A 165 11.15 5.05 15.05
N VAL A 166 12.03 4.37 14.31
CA VAL A 166 12.51 4.84 12.99
C VAL A 166 12.20 3.88 11.86
N VAL A 167 12.31 2.58 12.12
CA VAL A 167 11.86 1.54 11.21
C VAL A 167 10.52 1.08 11.76
N PRO A 168 9.37 1.39 11.13
CA PRO A 168 8.20 0.58 11.41
C PRO A 168 8.60 -0.85 11.02
N MET A 169 8.88 -1.69 12.02
CA MET A 169 8.69 -3.12 11.86
C MET A 169 7.21 -3.25 11.55
N HIS A 170 6.87 -3.19 10.27
CA HIS A 170 5.61 -3.74 9.84
C HIS A 170 5.83 -5.24 9.95
N ASP A 171 5.58 -5.75 11.16
CA ASP A 171 4.90 -7.01 11.32
C ASP A 171 3.89 -7.11 10.17
N GLY A 172 3.99 -8.13 9.31
CA GLY A 172 2.93 -8.33 8.32
C GLY A 172 1.60 -8.20 9.06
N GLY A 173 0.60 -7.53 8.49
CA GLY A 173 -0.60 -7.07 9.22
C GLY A 173 -1.36 -8.18 9.97
N SER A 174 -0.91 -9.41 9.78
CA SER A 174 -1.17 -10.59 10.55
C SER A 174 -0.94 -10.50 12.06
N LYS A 175 -1.95 -10.93 12.81
CA LYS A 175 -1.96 -10.94 14.27
C LYS A 175 -2.07 -12.36 14.80
N LEU A 176 -1.12 -12.75 15.65
CA LEU A 176 -1.18 -14.01 16.38
C LEU A 176 -2.35 -13.99 17.37
N LEU A 177 -3.18 -15.03 17.32
CA LEU A 177 -4.28 -15.25 18.26
C LEU A 177 -3.90 -16.27 19.33
N GLN A 178 -3.37 -17.42 18.90
CA GLN A 178 -3.05 -18.55 19.77
C GLN A 178 -1.86 -19.31 19.19
N SER A 179 -1.07 -19.95 20.05
CA SER A 179 0.03 -20.80 19.66
C SER A 179 0.14 -21.99 20.60
N GLY A 180 0.66 -23.10 20.11
CA GLY A 180 0.95 -24.25 20.94
C GLY A 180 1.79 -25.29 20.23
N GLU A 181 1.92 -26.44 20.88
CA GLU A 181 2.68 -27.57 20.37
C GLU A 181 1.78 -28.80 20.36
N ALA A 182 1.70 -29.46 19.22
CA ALA A 182 0.95 -30.69 19.05
C ALA A 182 1.84 -31.91 19.39
N PRO A 183 1.24 -33.09 19.65
CA PRO A 183 1.98 -34.32 19.88
C PRO A 183 2.98 -34.58 18.75
N GLY A 184 4.25 -34.85 19.10
CA GLY A 184 5.33 -35.03 18.12
C GLY A 184 6.17 -33.78 17.84
N GLY A 185 5.99 -32.70 18.61
CA GLY A 185 6.86 -31.52 18.57
C GLY A 185 6.50 -30.49 17.50
N ALA A 186 5.35 -30.66 16.85
CA ALA A 186 4.90 -29.77 15.79
C ALA A 186 4.29 -28.50 16.39
N LYS A 187 4.91 -27.35 16.15
CA LYS A 187 4.39 -26.06 16.59
C LYS A 187 3.25 -25.62 15.68
N TRP A 188 2.22 -25.03 16.26
CA TRP A 188 1.07 -24.50 15.51
C TRP A 188 0.71 -23.10 15.99
N HIS A 189 0.17 -22.30 15.06
CA HIS A 189 -0.22 -20.92 15.32
C HIS A 189 -1.58 -20.65 14.67
N VAL A 190 -2.49 -20.03 15.42
CA VAL A 190 -3.73 -19.46 14.89
C VAL A 190 -3.48 -17.99 14.68
N VAL A 191 -3.63 -17.53 13.44
CA VAL A 191 -3.26 -16.17 13.01
C VAL A 191 -4.44 -15.56 12.24
N MET A 192 -4.78 -14.31 12.55
CA MET A 192 -5.56 -13.47 11.62
C MET A 192 -4.59 -12.97 10.57
N LEU A 193 -4.82 -13.26 9.30
CA LEU A 193 -3.87 -13.08 8.23
C LEU A 193 -4.09 -11.76 7.48
N ASP A 194 -3.01 -11.06 7.16
CA ASP A 194 -2.96 -10.06 6.08
C ASP A 194 -3.11 -10.78 4.74
N LEU A 195 -3.98 -10.27 3.86
CA LEU A 195 -4.25 -10.88 2.56
C LEU A 195 -3.00 -10.93 1.66
N ALA A 196 -2.02 -10.04 1.88
CA ALA A 196 -0.74 -10.08 1.18
C ALA A 196 0.08 -11.34 1.49
N GLU A 197 -0.18 -11.98 2.64
CA GLU A 197 0.52 -13.19 3.09
C GLU A 197 -0.15 -14.49 2.60
N LEU A 198 -1.33 -14.41 1.98
CA LEU A 198 -2.02 -15.55 1.38
C LEU A 198 -1.50 -15.76 -0.04
N VAL A 199 -0.44 -16.55 -0.18
CA VAL A 199 0.26 -16.77 -1.45
C VAL A 199 -0.68 -17.40 -2.49
N ASP A 200 -1.25 -18.55 -2.16
CA ASP A 200 -2.17 -19.27 -3.04
C ASP A 200 -3.13 -20.17 -2.27
N SER A 201 -4.25 -20.51 -2.92
CA SER A 201 -5.23 -21.46 -2.40
C SER A 201 -5.18 -22.79 -3.13
N THR A 202 -5.47 -23.88 -2.42
CA THR A 202 -5.36 -25.24 -2.97
C THR A 202 -6.73 -25.83 -3.26
N LYS A 203 -6.79 -26.90 -4.06
CA LYS A 203 -8.05 -27.64 -4.27
C LYS A 203 -8.43 -28.53 -3.08
N LYS A 204 -7.51 -28.76 -2.12
CA LYS A 204 -7.72 -29.64 -0.98
C LYS A 204 -8.51 -28.94 0.14
N LYS A 205 -9.33 -29.72 0.83
CA LYS A 205 -10.09 -29.30 2.01
C LYS A 205 -9.91 -30.37 3.09
N ILE A 206 -9.66 -29.94 4.33
CA ILE A 206 -9.56 -30.78 5.52
C ILE A 206 -10.76 -30.52 6.43
N GLN A 207 -11.06 -31.45 7.33
CA GLN A 207 -12.09 -31.25 8.34
C GLN A 207 -11.51 -30.40 9.48
N VAL A 208 -12.20 -29.32 9.84
CA VAL A 208 -11.81 -28.43 10.94
C VAL A 208 -13.02 -28.11 11.80
N ASP A 209 -12.84 -28.20 13.11
CA ASP A 209 -13.76 -27.67 14.10
C ASP A 209 -13.37 -26.23 14.44
N GLU A 210 -13.91 -25.28 13.68
CA GLU A 210 -13.62 -23.86 13.81
C GLU A 210 -13.87 -23.35 15.24
N GLN A 211 -14.99 -23.73 15.85
CA GLN A 211 -15.36 -23.24 17.19
C GLN A 211 -14.44 -23.81 18.26
N GLY A 212 -14.13 -25.11 18.20
CA GLY A 212 -13.20 -25.73 19.13
C GLY A 212 -11.78 -25.18 18.99
N ILE A 213 -11.28 -24.98 17.77
CA ILE A 213 -9.94 -24.42 17.53
C ILE A 213 -9.86 -22.99 18.05
N LEU A 214 -10.83 -22.13 17.76
CA LEU A 214 -10.85 -20.74 18.25
C LEU A 214 -11.07 -20.66 19.76
N ALA A 215 -11.72 -21.66 20.37
CA ALA A 215 -11.85 -21.77 21.83
C ALA A 215 -10.60 -22.38 22.51
N GLY A 216 -9.59 -22.81 21.75
CA GLY A 216 -8.36 -23.40 22.28
C GLY A 216 -8.49 -24.87 22.73
N LEU A 217 -9.46 -25.62 22.18
CA LEU A 217 -9.63 -27.03 22.52
C LEU A 217 -8.56 -27.90 21.84
N GLU A 218 -7.65 -28.46 22.65
CA GLU A 218 -6.49 -29.23 22.17
C GLU A 218 -6.86 -30.37 21.21
N THR A 219 -7.97 -31.08 21.45
CA THR A 219 -8.39 -32.20 20.59
C THR A 219 -8.68 -31.74 19.16
N SER A 220 -9.39 -30.62 19.01
CA SER A 220 -9.77 -30.06 17.70
C SER A 220 -8.55 -29.52 16.97
N VAL A 221 -7.61 -28.91 17.70
CA VAL A 221 -6.34 -28.41 17.13
C VAL A 221 -5.45 -29.58 16.69
N HIS A 222 -5.27 -30.60 17.53
CA HIS A 222 -4.43 -31.75 17.23
C HIS A 222 -4.93 -32.54 16.01
N GLU A 223 -6.24 -32.70 15.86
CA GLU A 223 -6.82 -33.37 14.68
C GLU A 223 -6.56 -32.59 13.38
N ALA A 224 -6.72 -31.27 13.40
CA ALA A 224 -6.43 -30.41 12.25
C ALA A 224 -4.93 -30.38 11.93
N VAL A 225 -4.07 -30.27 12.96
CA VAL A 225 -2.61 -30.31 12.83
C VAL A 225 -2.14 -31.64 12.28
N ALA A 226 -2.68 -32.77 12.72
CA ALA A 226 -2.35 -34.09 12.18
C ALA A 226 -2.68 -34.22 10.68
N GLN A 227 -3.83 -33.70 10.26
CA GLN A 227 -4.21 -33.66 8.84
C GLN A 227 -3.26 -32.75 8.02
N LEU A 228 -2.87 -31.59 8.56
CA LEU A 228 -1.90 -30.70 7.91
C LEU A 228 -0.49 -31.32 7.85
N LEU A 229 -0.06 -32.01 8.91
CA LEU A 229 1.21 -32.73 8.95
C LEU A 229 1.29 -33.77 7.83
N LEU A 230 0.24 -34.59 7.67
CA LEU A 230 0.16 -35.60 6.61
C LEU A 230 0.25 -34.97 5.20
N LEU A 231 -0.33 -33.79 5.00
CA LEU A 231 -0.22 -33.05 3.74
C LEU A 231 1.17 -32.43 3.54
N SER A 232 1.87 -32.13 4.64
CA SER A 232 3.21 -31.56 4.63
C SER A 232 4.33 -32.62 4.56
N GLU A 233 4.05 -33.91 4.73
CA GLU A 233 5.06 -34.96 4.56
C GLU A 233 5.47 -35.06 3.09
N GLY A 234 6.75 -34.85 2.78
CA GLY A 234 7.28 -34.84 1.40
C GLY A 234 7.32 -33.46 0.71
N VAL A 235 7.50 -32.38 1.48
CA VAL A 235 7.56 -30.95 1.04
C VAL A 235 8.43 -30.68 -0.19
N GLU A 236 9.42 -31.53 -0.49
CA GLU A 236 10.30 -31.38 -1.67
C GLU A 236 9.53 -31.38 -3.01
N HIS A 237 8.27 -31.88 -3.04
CA HIS A 237 7.43 -31.98 -4.24
C HIS A 237 6.06 -31.29 -4.08
N MET A 238 6.02 -30.13 -3.41
CA MET A 238 4.83 -29.29 -3.16
C MET A 238 3.80 -29.21 -4.32
N PRO A 239 4.18 -29.02 -5.61
CA PRO A 239 3.19 -28.86 -6.68
C PRO A 239 2.46 -30.16 -7.09
N GLU A 240 2.99 -31.36 -6.83
CA GLU A 240 2.34 -32.62 -7.22
C GLU A 240 1.29 -33.11 -6.20
N ARG A 241 1.52 -32.91 -4.89
CA ARG A 241 0.61 -33.40 -3.84
C ARG A 241 -0.53 -32.46 -3.51
N VAL A 242 -0.31 -31.14 -3.64
CA VAL A 242 -1.29 -30.13 -3.26
C VAL A 242 -1.59 -29.24 -4.47
N PRO A 243 -2.49 -29.67 -5.37
CA PRO A 243 -2.78 -28.92 -6.59
C PRO A 243 -3.37 -27.55 -6.24
N LEU A 244 -2.76 -26.50 -6.78
CA LEU A 244 -3.23 -25.12 -6.64
C LEU A 244 -4.55 -24.94 -7.38
N ALA A 245 -5.43 -24.11 -6.81
CA ALA A 245 -6.65 -23.68 -7.45
C ALA A 245 -6.33 -22.53 -8.42
N ASN A 246 -6.81 -22.63 -9.65
CA ASN A 246 -6.69 -21.57 -10.64
C ASN A 246 -7.96 -20.70 -10.60
N PRO A 247 -7.87 -19.40 -10.29
CA PRO A 247 -9.06 -18.55 -10.15
C PRO A 247 -9.95 -18.47 -11.41
N MET A 248 -9.37 -18.50 -12.61
CA MET A 248 -10.13 -18.42 -13.86
C MET A 248 -10.77 -19.76 -14.21
N LYS A 249 -10.03 -20.87 -14.10
CA LYS A 249 -10.51 -22.21 -14.48
C LYS A 249 -11.43 -22.84 -13.43
N ASP A 250 -11.04 -22.75 -12.15
CA ASP A 250 -11.75 -23.41 -11.05
C ASP A 250 -12.82 -22.50 -10.42
N LEU A 251 -12.54 -21.19 -10.28
CA LEU A 251 -13.49 -20.24 -9.64
C LEU A 251 -14.31 -19.43 -10.65
N LYS A 252 -14.00 -19.52 -11.95
CA LYS A 252 -14.67 -18.80 -13.05
C LYS A 252 -14.65 -17.28 -12.88
N ILE A 253 -13.58 -16.74 -12.31
CA ILE A 253 -13.36 -15.30 -12.14
C ILE A 253 -12.67 -14.77 -13.40
N ASN A 254 -13.42 -14.09 -14.26
CA ASN A 254 -12.95 -13.64 -15.59
C ASN A 254 -12.99 -12.12 -15.77
N HIS A 255 -12.83 -11.34 -14.70
CA HIS A 255 -12.79 -9.88 -14.78
C HIS A 255 -11.48 -9.41 -15.42
N ILE A 256 -11.52 -8.45 -16.35
CA ILE A 256 -10.32 -8.03 -17.12
C ILE A 256 -9.19 -7.56 -16.22
N ASP A 257 -9.48 -6.70 -15.25
CA ASP A 257 -8.48 -6.16 -14.32
C ASP A 257 -7.88 -7.27 -13.44
N PHE A 258 -8.70 -8.25 -13.04
CA PHE A 258 -8.26 -9.39 -12.24
C PHE A 258 -7.33 -10.31 -13.03
N VAL A 259 -7.69 -10.62 -14.29
CA VAL A 259 -6.87 -11.47 -15.16
C VAL A 259 -5.53 -10.80 -15.42
N GLY A 260 -5.51 -9.50 -15.72
CA GLY A 260 -4.27 -8.74 -15.90
C GLY A 260 -3.38 -8.77 -14.66
N ALA A 261 -3.95 -8.51 -13.47
CA ALA A 261 -3.20 -8.58 -12.21
C ALA A 261 -2.66 -9.99 -11.93
N TYR A 262 -3.47 -11.03 -12.18
CA TYR A 262 -3.07 -12.42 -11.96
C TYR A 262 -1.94 -12.88 -12.90
N GLU A 263 -2.01 -12.52 -14.18
CA GLU A 263 -0.95 -12.80 -15.15
C GLU A 263 0.34 -12.06 -14.80
N MET A 264 0.25 -10.78 -14.46
CA MET A 264 1.39 -9.98 -14.03
C MET A 264 2.05 -10.58 -12.77
N ARG A 265 1.27 -10.98 -11.75
CA ARG A 265 1.81 -11.67 -10.57
C ARG A 265 2.58 -12.94 -10.95
N LYS A 266 2.06 -13.71 -11.90
CA LYS A 266 2.70 -14.93 -12.38
C LYS A 266 4.04 -14.64 -13.06
N GLU A 267 4.11 -13.60 -13.88
CA GLU A 267 5.35 -13.14 -14.51
C GLU A 267 6.40 -12.75 -13.47
N TRP A 268 6.04 -11.90 -12.49
CA TRP A 268 6.91 -11.53 -11.38
C TRP A 268 7.43 -12.74 -10.60
N MET A 269 6.58 -13.75 -10.36
CA MET A 269 7.00 -14.98 -9.69
C MET A 269 8.00 -15.79 -10.52
N GLU A 270 7.88 -15.82 -11.85
CA GLU A 270 8.85 -16.50 -12.72
C GLU A 270 10.18 -15.73 -12.81
N GLU A 271 10.14 -14.40 -12.90
CA GLU A 271 11.34 -13.56 -12.83
C GLU A 271 12.07 -13.70 -11.49
N MET A 272 11.31 -13.74 -10.40
CA MET A 272 11.83 -13.95 -9.05
C MET A 272 12.48 -15.33 -8.90
N LYS A 273 11.99 -16.37 -9.58
CA LYS A 273 12.65 -17.70 -9.64
C LYS A 273 13.92 -17.68 -10.49
N ALA A 274 13.92 -16.90 -11.57
CA ALA A 274 15.09 -16.75 -12.46
C ALA A 274 16.22 -15.94 -11.81
N ASN A 275 15.92 -15.13 -10.79
CA ASN A 275 16.91 -14.36 -10.05
C ASN A 275 17.86 -15.29 -9.27
N LYS A 276 19.15 -14.99 -9.35
CA LYS A 276 20.24 -15.76 -8.72
C LYS A 276 20.10 -15.90 -7.21
N CYS A 277 19.50 -14.90 -6.54
CA CYS A 277 19.27 -14.91 -5.11
C CYS A 277 18.13 -15.86 -4.67
N HIS A 278 17.26 -16.32 -5.56
CA HIS A 278 16.12 -17.19 -5.20
C HIS A 278 16.53 -18.47 -4.47
N GLY A 279 17.68 -19.04 -4.85
CA GLY A 279 18.26 -20.23 -4.21
C GLY A 279 19.46 -19.92 -3.30
N CYS A 280 19.67 -18.67 -2.91
CA CYS A 280 20.84 -18.28 -2.11
C CYS A 280 20.74 -18.87 -0.68
N PRO A 281 21.79 -19.53 -0.16
CA PRO A 281 21.79 -20.05 1.21
C PRO A 281 21.61 -18.97 2.29
N LYS A 282 21.98 -17.72 2.00
CA LYS A 282 21.84 -16.57 2.89
C LYS A 282 20.65 -15.68 2.54
N LEU A 283 19.73 -16.15 1.69
CA LEU A 283 18.60 -15.35 1.22
C LEU A 283 17.82 -14.73 2.37
N GLU A 284 17.48 -15.50 3.40
CA GLU A 284 16.69 -14.99 4.53
C GLU A 284 17.37 -13.81 5.26
N GLN A 285 18.69 -13.90 5.47
CA GLN A 285 19.47 -12.83 6.12
C GLN A 285 19.59 -11.60 5.21
N HIS A 286 19.93 -11.83 3.94
CA HIS A 286 20.12 -10.76 2.96
C HIS A 286 18.80 -10.03 2.67
N PHE A 287 17.73 -10.80 2.51
CA PHE A 287 16.38 -10.28 2.28
C PHE A 287 15.90 -9.45 3.46
N ALA A 288 16.09 -9.90 4.71
CA ALA A 288 15.66 -9.16 5.88
C ALA A 288 16.28 -7.75 5.95
N VAL A 289 17.57 -7.62 5.66
CA VAL A 289 18.27 -6.32 5.63
C VAL A 289 17.79 -5.47 4.45
N ALA A 290 17.73 -6.06 3.24
CA ALA A 290 17.32 -5.36 2.02
C ALA A 290 15.86 -4.89 2.07
N ASP A 291 14.96 -5.69 2.65
CA ASP A 291 13.54 -5.41 2.86
C ASP A 291 13.35 -4.22 3.81
N VAL A 292 14.05 -4.19 4.94
CA VAL A 292 14.06 -3.02 5.83
C VAL A 292 14.57 -1.78 5.11
N GLY A 293 15.69 -1.88 4.40
CA GLY A 293 16.25 -0.77 3.63
C GLY A 293 15.27 -0.23 2.59
N ARG A 294 14.60 -1.11 1.85
CA ARG A 294 13.60 -0.73 0.84
C ARG A 294 12.36 -0.09 1.45
N ARG A 295 11.81 -0.64 2.54
CA ARG A 295 10.68 -0.02 3.26
C ARG A 295 11.02 1.38 3.76
N LEU A 296 12.22 1.55 4.31
CA LEU A 296 12.70 2.84 4.79
C LEU A 296 12.82 3.84 3.63
N GLN A 297 13.35 3.41 2.48
CA GLN A 297 13.40 4.24 1.26
C GLN A 297 12.01 4.70 0.82
N VAL A 298 11.03 3.80 0.71
CA VAL A 298 9.64 4.14 0.35
C VAL A 298 9.06 5.16 1.34
N THR A 299 9.24 4.92 2.65
CA THR A 299 8.77 5.84 3.70
C THR A 299 9.42 7.22 3.59
N LEU A 300 10.72 7.27 3.27
CA LEU A 300 11.46 8.53 3.08
C LEU A 300 10.99 9.29 1.84
N GLU A 301 10.72 8.59 0.74
CA GLU A 301 10.17 9.16 -0.49
C GLU A 301 8.78 9.75 -0.24
N GLU A 302 7.90 9.04 0.48
CA GLU A 302 6.60 9.56 0.88
C GLU A 302 6.70 10.80 1.79
N LEU A 303 7.58 10.78 2.79
CA LEU A 303 7.80 11.92 3.68
C LEU A 303 8.36 13.11 2.90
N LYS A 304 9.26 12.87 1.95
CA LYS A 304 9.83 13.90 1.08
C LYS A 304 8.75 14.50 0.18
N TYR A 305 7.88 13.68 -0.40
CA TYR A 305 6.74 14.15 -1.19
C TYR A 305 5.78 14.98 -0.33
N LYS A 306 5.39 14.49 0.85
CA LYS A 306 4.51 15.21 1.81
C LYS A 306 5.08 16.54 2.32
N LEU A 307 6.38 16.78 2.15
CA LEU A 307 7.08 18.03 2.49
C LEU A 307 7.31 18.94 1.26
N SER A 308 7.08 18.43 0.05
CA SER A 308 7.23 19.17 -1.20
C SER A 308 6.01 20.05 -1.50
N ASP A 309 6.18 21.01 -2.40
CA ASP A 309 5.07 21.86 -2.86
C ASP A 309 4.01 21.06 -3.62
N ASP A 310 4.41 19.98 -4.31
CA ASP A 310 3.51 19.10 -5.06
C ASP A 310 2.47 18.39 -4.19
N SER A 311 2.68 18.33 -2.87
CA SER A 311 1.73 17.76 -1.91
C SER A 311 0.66 18.77 -1.44
N LEU A 312 0.78 20.05 -1.78
CA LEU A 312 -0.21 21.06 -1.38
C LEU A 312 -1.55 20.77 -2.07
N GLN A 313 -2.64 20.80 -1.30
CA GLN A 313 -3.96 20.32 -1.73
C GLN A 313 -4.48 21.04 -2.98
N LEU A 314 -4.11 22.31 -3.15
CA LEU A 314 -4.60 23.18 -4.23
C LEU A 314 -3.73 23.18 -5.49
N MET A 315 -2.62 22.43 -5.52
CA MET A 315 -1.72 22.41 -6.68
C MET A 315 -2.35 21.85 -7.96
N PRO A 316 -3.10 20.72 -7.94
CA PRO A 316 -3.75 20.23 -9.15
C PRO A 316 -4.72 21.24 -9.77
N GLU A 317 -5.45 21.96 -8.91
CA GLU A 317 -6.37 23.03 -9.34
C GLU A 317 -5.62 24.24 -9.91
N PHE A 318 -4.48 24.60 -9.31
CA PHE A 318 -3.60 25.66 -9.81
C PHE A 318 -3.06 25.33 -11.20
N GLU A 319 -2.49 24.14 -11.41
CA GLU A 319 -1.89 23.72 -12.69
C GLU A 319 -2.93 23.67 -13.82
N ALA A 320 -4.13 23.16 -13.53
CA ALA A 320 -5.23 23.13 -14.49
C ALA A 320 -5.63 24.55 -14.93
N ARG A 321 -5.75 25.48 -13.98
CA ARG A 321 -6.07 26.89 -14.28
C ARG A 321 -4.94 27.60 -15.00
N LEU A 322 -3.68 27.34 -14.62
CA LEU A 322 -2.51 27.88 -15.29
C LEU A 322 -2.49 27.48 -16.77
N SER A 323 -2.79 26.21 -17.05
CA SER A 323 -2.89 25.68 -18.41
C SER A 323 -3.99 26.37 -19.23
N LEU A 324 -5.15 26.63 -18.62
CA LEU A 324 -6.22 27.39 -19.27
C LEU A 324 -5.78 28.82 -19.60
N LEU A 325 -5.18 29.53 -18.64
CA LEU A 325 -4.69 30.91 -18.86
C LEU A 325 -3.67 30.98 -20.00
N LYS A 326 -2.81 29.97 -20.15
CA LYS A 326 -1.90 29.82 -21.31
C LYS A 326 -2.67 29.65 -22.61
N SER A 327 -3.63 28.71 -22.65
CA SER A 327 -4.41 28.45 -23.87
C SER A 327 -5.22 29.66 -24.35
N LEU A 328 -5.66 30.52 -23.43
CA LEU A 328 -6.45 31.71 -23.73
C LEU A 328 -5.59 32.98 -23.95
N GLY A 329 -4.26 32.86 -23.85
CA GLY A 329 -3.32 33.95 -24.09
C GLY A 329 -3.29 35.03 -23.00
N TYR A 330 -3.73 34.71 -21.78
CA TYR A 330 -3.61 35.64 -20.63
C TYR A 330 -2.19 35.67 -20.08
N ILE A 331 -1.47 34.55 -20.22
CA ILE A 331 -0.06 34.37 -19.86
C ILE A 331 0.66 33.63 -20.99
N ASP A 332 1.98 33.78 -21.11
CA ASP A 332 2.79 33.05 -22.09
C ASP A 332 3.34 31.72 -21.54
N ALA A 333 4.22 31.07 -22.32
CA ALA A 333 4.82 29.79 -21.96
C ALA A 333 5.69 29.89 -20.69
N GLU A 334 6.35 31.04 -20.50
CA GLU A 334 7.20 31.41 -19.37
C GLU A 334 6.40 31.93 -18.16
N ASN A 335 5.06 31.86 -18.19
CA ASN A 335 4.13 32.35 -17.16
C ASN A 335 4.15 33.88 -16.95
N VAL A 336 4.62 34.65 -17.93
CA VAL A 336 4.57 36.11 -17.91
C VAL A 336 3.19 36.58 -18.35
N VAL A 337 2.60 37.47 -17.55
CA VAL A 337 1.27 38.03 -17.80
C VAL A 337 1.27 38.89 -19.06
N GLN A 338 0.37 38.59 -19.99
CA GLN A 338 0.21 39.31 -21.26
C GLN A 338 -0.78 40.47 -21.12
N LEU A 339 -0.94 41.29 -22.17
CA LEU A 339 -1.86 42.44 -22.15
C LEU A 339 -3.29 42.05 -21.75
N LYS A 340 -3.79 40.93 -22.29
CA LYS A 340 -5.10 40.36 -21.95
C LYS A 340 -5.20 39.99 -20.46
N GLY A 341 -4.13 39.39 -19.92
CA GLY A 341 -3.92 39.16 -18.49
C GLY A 341 -4.00 40.43 -17.65
N HIS A 342 -3.29 41.48 -18.07
CA HIS A 342 -3.32 42.79 -17.40
C HIS A 342 -4.72 43.41 -17.39
N THR A 343 -5.48 43.28 -18.49
CA THR A 343 -6.87 43.73 -18.55
C THR A 343 -7.72 42.98 -17.53
N ALA A 344 -7.65 41.64 -17.48
CA ALA A 344 -8.39 40.84 -16.51
C ALA A 344 -8.06 41.18 -15.04
N CYS A 345 -6.80 41.48 -14.72
CA CYS A 345 -6.40 41.89 -13.36
C CYS A 345 -7.12 43.16 -12.87
N THR A 346 -7.62 44.01 -13.78
CA THR A 346 -8.34 45.23 -13.41
C THR A 346 -9.84 44.99 -13.13
N ILE A 347 -10.37 43.83 -13.54
CA ILE A 347 -11.78 43.50 -13.43
C ILE A 347 -12.01 42.76 -12.09
N ASN A 348 -12.28 43.54 -11.05
CA ASN A 348 -12.57 43.00 -9.71
C ASN A 348 -14.08 42.89 -9.42
N THR A 349 -14.92 43.60 -10.18
CA THR A 349 -16.38 43.67 -9.93
C THR A 349 -17.15 42.39 -10.29
N ALA A 350 -16.56 41.51 -11.10
CA ALA A 350 -17.16 40.24 -11.52
C ALA A 350 -16.62 39.02 -10.74
N SER A 351 -15.78 39.23 -9.72
CA SER A 351 -15.06 38.18 -8.98
C SER A 351 -15.93 37.24 -8.14
N ASN A 352 -17.22 37.56 -7.98
CA ASN A 352 -18.18 36.69 -7.29
C ASN A 352 -18.62 35.49 -8.16
N SER A 353 -18.30 35.51 -9.45
CA SER A 353 -18.43 34.38 -10.36
C SER A 353 -17.04 33.82 -10.66
N ALA A 354 -16.89 32.50 -10.68
CA ALA A 354 -15.60 31.82 -10.84
C ALA A 354 -14.87 32.13 -12.17
N PHE A 355 -15.55 32.74 -13.15
CA PHE A 355 -15.04 33.06 -14.48
C PHE A 355 -15.36 34.49 -14.93
N GLY A 356 -15.87 35.33 -14.03
CA GLY A 356 -16.45 36.63 -14.41
C GLY A 356 -15.43 37.56 -15.06
N GLU A 357 -14.21 37.60 -14.53
CA GLU A 357 -13.12 38.42 -15.04
C GLU A 357 -12.62 37.97 -16.41
N LEU A 358 -12.55 36.67 -16.66
CA LEU A 358 -12.12 36.12 -17.95
C LEU A 358 -13.18 36.39 -19.01
N LEU A 359 -14.45 36.09 -18.71
CA LEU A 359 -15.55 36.28 -19.64
C LEU A 359 -15.69 37.75 -20.06
N VAL A 360 -15.64 38.68 -19.10
CA VAL A 360 -15.71 40.11 -19.42
C VAL A 360 -14.51 40.55 -20.28
N THR A 361 -13.32 40.01 -20.00
CA THR A 361 -12.14 40.30 -20.83
C THR A 361 -12.30 39.75 -22.25
N GLU A 362 -12.79 38.52 -22.44
CA GLU A 362 -13.09 37.99 -23.78
C GLU A 362 -14.09 38.90 -24.51
N LEU A 363 -15.20 39.30 -23.87
CA LEU A 363 -16.21 40.16 -24.48
C LEU A 363 -15.65 41.52 -24.94
N ILE A 364 -14.69 42.07 -24.19
CA ILE A 364 -13.98 43.30 -24.57
C ILE A 364 -13.09 43.07 -25.80
N TYR A 365 -12.31 41.99 -25.81
CA TYR A 365 -11.37 41.69 -26.90
C TYR A 365 -12.07 41.21 -28.18
N ASP A 366 -13.22 40.55 -28.06
CA ASP A 366 -14.06 40.12 -29.17
C ASP A 366 -14.91 41.26 -29.76
N GLY A 367 -14.85 42.47 -29.18
CA GLY A 367 -15.60 43.62 -29.68
C GLY A 367 -17.11 43.50 -29.52
N VAL A 368 -17.60 42.68 -28.59
CA VAL A 368 -19.05 42.54 -28.33
C VAL A 368 -19.65 43.83 -27.77
N LEU A 369 -18.82 44.65 -27.11
CA LEU A 369 -19.22 45.92 -26.51
C LEU A 369 -18.96 47.13 -27.44
N THR A 370 -18.42 46.92 -28.64
CA THR A 370 -18.34 48.00 -29.64
C THR A 370 -19.71 48.23 -30.27
N PRO A 371 -20.20 49.49 -30.31
CA PRO A 371 -21.54 49.84 -30.79
C PRO A 371 -21.74 49.68 -32.29
#